data_AF-A0A2P7YDX6-F1
#
_entry.id   AF-A0A2P7YDX6-F1
#
_cell.length_a   1.000
_cell.length_b   1.000
_cell.length_c   1.000
_cell.angle_alpha   90.00
_cell.angle_beta   90.00
_cell.angle_gamma   90.00
#
_symmetry.space_group_name_H-M   'P 1'
#
loop_
_entity.id
_entity.type
_entity.pdbx_description
1 polymer ?
#
loop_
_entity_poly.entity_id
_entity_poly.type
_entity_poly.pdbx_seq_one_letter_code
_entity_poly.pdbx_strand_id
1 'polypeptide(L)'
;MPPPPPPSQPPVMKPPVPSSSMAWPLPSAPPPPPPPPPPPPTMAPPPPPPPPPPPTQPTAAPPAPPAPPKPKSCPTDLLPHLFVLPNSIIITSTSGQAWEHQYLPSMSPTNSSTFTFPIPSSWSDKTCSLIFTWPTKDKLQTSDYWVSGEGSLVFSKDGQPLGEVKPAVPGKYVLWSGKCDAGMEVKYKGESKGGVDLRYFQDYNPEPIGLWVVAC
;
A
#
# COMPACT_ATOMS: atom_id res chain seq x y z
N MET A 1 49.37 10.66 45.64
CA MET A 1 48.06 10.97 45.05
C MET A 1 47.12 9.82 45.35
N PRO A 2 46.05 10.02 46.13
CA PRO A 2 45.07 8.97 46.42
C PRO A 2 44.23 8.63 45.18
N PRO A 3 43.77 7.37 45.02
CA PRO A 3 42.94 6.98 43.89
C PRO A 3 41.57 7.67 43.94
N PRO A 4 40.95 7.95 42.78
CA PRO A 4 39.62 8.55 42.73
C PRO A 4 38.57 7.60 43.33
N PRO A 5 37.52 8.13 43.99
CA PRO A 5 36.46 7.31 44.53
C PRO A 5 35.67 6.61 43.41
N PRO A 6 35.12 5.41 43.66
CA PRO A 6 34.33 4.69 42.68
C PRO A 6 33.04 5.45 42.33
N PRO A 7 32.53 5.33 41.09
CA PRO A 7 31.32 6.01 40.67
C PRO A 7 30.09 5.51 41.44
N SER A 8 29.23 6.44 41.83
CA SER A 8 27.95 6.17 42.50
C SER A 8 27.07 5.27 41.65
N GLN A 9 26.65 4.12 42.19
CA GLN A 9 25.68 3.25 41.53
C GLN A 9 24.28 3.92 41.54
N PRO A 10 23.52 3.82 40.43
CA PRO A 10 22.13 4.28 40.41
C PRO A 10 21.24 3.43 41.34
N PRO A 11 20.15 4.00 41.88
CA PRO A 11 19.29 3.30 42.82
C PRO A 11 18.64 2.07 42.17
N VAL A 12 18.75 0.92 42.84
CA VAL A 12 18.04 -0.32 42.48
C VAL A 12 16.54 -0.10 42.69
N MET A 13 15.78 0.02 41.60
CA MET A 13 14.31 0.00 41.66
C MET A 13 13.86 -1.38 42.14
N LYS A 14 13.20 -1.41 43.31
CA LYS A 14 12.50 -2.61 43.79
C LYS A 14 11.34 -2.92 42.84
N PRO A 15 11.09 -4.20 42.50
CA PRO A 15 9.90 -4.59 41.77
C PRO A 15 8.65 -4.17 42.55
N PRO A 16 7.58 -3.70 41.88
CA PRO A 16 6.32 -3.41 42.55
C PRO A 16 5.74 -4.68 43.17
N VAL A 17 5.25 -4.53 44.39
CA VAL A 17 4.53 -5.54 45.16
C VAL A 17 3.25 -5.92 44.39
N PRO A 18 2.92 -7.22 44.20
CA PRO A 18 1.68 -7.59 43.53
C PRO A 18 0.50 -7.17 44.41
N SER A 19 -0.25 -6.17 43.94
CA SER A 19 -1.48 -5.72 44.58
C SER A 19 -2.56 -6.79 44.39
N SER A 20 -2.98 -7.38 45.49
CA SER A 20 -4.09 -8.33 45.54
C SER A 20 -5.42 -7.58 45.44
N SER A 21 -6.34 -8.16 44.68
CA SER A 21 -7.80 -7.96 44.74
C SER A 21 -8.41 -6.75 44.01
N MET A 22 -8.54 -6.88 42.68
CA MET A 22 -9.75 -6.41 41.97
C MET A 22 -10.27 -7.55 41.10
N ALA A 23 -11.34 -8.19 41.56
CA ALA A 23 -12.15 -9.08 40.73
C ALA A 23 -12.89 -8.20 39.71
N TRP A 24 -12.47 -8.26 38.46
CA TRP A 24 -13.21 -7.70 37.35
C TRP A 24 -14.53 -8.48 37.21
N PRO A 25 -15.68 -7.82 36.99
CA PRO A 25 -16.91 -8.55 36.66
C PRO A 25 -16.68 -9.33 35.37
N LEU A 26 -17.04 -10.62 35.37
CA LEU A 26 -17.01 -11.45 34.16
C LEU A 26 -17.77 -10.73 33.03
N PRO A 27 -17.26 -10.72 31.79
CA PRO A 27 -18.06 -10.29 30.65
C PRO A 27 -19.28 -11.22 30.54
N SER A 28 -20.47 -10.61 30.52
CA SER A 28 -21.73 -11.32 30.29
C SER A 28 -21.63 -12.10 28.98
N ALA A 29 -22.05 -13.37 29.00
CA ALA A 29 -22.12 -14.19 27.80
C ALA A 29 -22.95 -13.48 26.72
N PRO A 30 -22.55 -13.55 25.44
CA PRO A 30 -23.35 -13.02 24.35
C PRO A 30 -24.72 -13.71 24.31
N PRO A 31 -25.79 -12.99 23.93
CA PRO A 31 -27.11 -13.61 23.78
C PRO A 31 -27.04 -14.74 22.73
N PRO A 32 -27.84 -15.80 22.89
CA PRO A 32 -27.92 -16.85 21.88
C PRO A 32 -28.38 -16.24 20.54
N PRO A 33 -27.89 -16.78 19.40
CA PRO A 33 -28.35 -16.34 18.10
C PRO A 33 -29.87 -16.54 17.97
N PRO A 34 -30.58 -15.65 17.25
CA PRO A 34 -32.00 -15.84 17.00
C PRO A 34 -32.25 -17.14 16.24
N PRO A 35 -33.39 -17.81 16.47
CA PRO A 35 -33.75 -19.01 15.71
C PRO A 35 -33.86 -18.69 14.21
N PRO A 36 -33.51 -19.64 13.33
CA PRO A 36 -33.66 -19.45 11.90
C PRO A 36 -35.14 -19.18 11.54
N PRO A 37 -35.41 -18.34 10.54
CA PRO A 37 -36.77 -18.09 10.09
C PRO A 37 -37.42 -19.38 9.57
N PRO A 38 -38.75 -19.54 9.70
CA PRO A 38 -39.45 -20.69 9.16
C PRO A 38 -39.29 -20.76 7.63
N PRO A 39 -39.27 -21.98 7.05
CA PRO A 39 -39.23 -22.12 5.60
C PRO A 39 -40.47 -21.46 4.98
N PRO A 40 -40.32 -20.79 3.82
CA PRO A 40 -41.46 -20.20 3.13
C PRO A 40 -42.47 -21.28 2.73
N PRO A 41 -43.78 -20.97 2.68
CA PRO A 41 -44.78 -21.90 2.20
C PRO A 41 -44.48 -22.26 0.74
N THR A 42 -44.52 -23.56 0.43
CA THR A 42 -44.39 -24.08 -0.93
C THR A 42 -45.50 -23.52 -1.81
N MET A 43 -45.18 -22.50 -2.61
CA MET A 43 -46.06 -22.03 -3.68
C MET A 43 -46.04 -23.06 -4.82
N ALA A 44 -47.22 -23.40 -5.32
CA ALA A 44 -47.38 -24.19 -6.53
C ALA A 44 -46.62 -23.54 -7.71
N PRO A 45 -46.01 -24.33 -8.61
CA PRO A 45 -45.29 -23.77 -9.74
C PRO A 45 -46.24 -22.99 -10.66
N PRO A 46 -45.85 -21.78 -11.14
CA PRO A 46 -46.64 -21.04 -12.10
C PRO A 46 -46.67 -21.77 -13.46
N PRO A 47 -47.71 -21.55 -14.28
CA PRO A 47 -47.77 -22.10 -15.63
C PRO A 47 -46.60 -21.57 -16.49
N PRO A 48 -46.15 -22.36 -17.49
CA PRO A 48 -45.05 -21.95 -18.35
C PRO A 48 -45.42 -20.69 -19.16
N PRO A 49 -44.47 -19.76 -19.37
CA PRO A 49 -44.71 -18.56 -20.17
C PRO A 49 -44.92 -18.92 -21.66
N PRO A 50 -45.63 -18.08 -22.42
CA PRO A 50 -45.76 -18.24 -23.86
C PRO A 50 -44.39 -18.15 -24.56
N PRO A 51 -44.23 -18.78 -25.73
CA PRO A 51 -42.97 -18.75 -26.47
C PRO A 51 -42.59 -17.31 -26.87
N PRO A 52 -41.29 -16.98 -26.86
CA PRO A 52 -40.82 -15.64 -27.20
C PRO A 52 -41.09 -15.33 -28.68
N PRO A 53 -41.31 -14.04 -29.03
CA PRO A 53 -41.33 -13.62 -30.43
C PRO A 53 -39.97 -13.86 -31.10
N PRO A 54 -39.93 -14.05 -32.44
CA PRO A 54 -38.68 -14.27 -33.15
C PRO A 54 -37.69 -13.11 -32.95
N PRO A 55 -36.37 -13.38 -32.89
CA PRO A 55 -35.37 -12.38 -32.57
C PRO A 55 -35.33 -11.28 -33.64
N THR A 56 -35.55 -10.04 -33.20
CA THR A 56 -35.18 -8.87 -33.99
C THR A 56 -33.65 -8.77 -34.01
N GLN A 57 -33.10 -8.73 -35.23
CA GLN A 57 -31.67 -8.58 -35.50
C GLN A 57 -31.10 -7.35 -34.76
N PRO A 58 -30.02 -7.49 -33.96
CA PRO A 58 -29.32 -6.34 -33.43
C PRO A 58 -28.63 -5.59 -34.57
N THR A 59 -29.02 -4.35 -34.80
CA THR A 59 -28.24 -3.42 -35.62
C THR A 59 -26.89 -3.22 -34.94
N ALA A 60 -25.81 -3.59 -35.62
CA ALA A 60 -24.45 -3.48 -35.09
C ALA A 60 -24.14 -2.04 -34.67
N ALA A 61 -23.83 -1.84 -33.39
CA ALA A 61 -23.17 -0.62 -32.93
C ALA A 61 -21.79 -0.52 -33.61
N PRO A 62 -21.33 0.67 -34.03
CA PRO A 62 -19.98 0.87 -34.52
C PRO A 62 -18.96 0.36 -33.48
N PRO A 63 -17.89 -0.33 -33.90
CA PRO A 63 -16.83 -0.75 -32.97
C PRO A 63 -16.28 0.48 -32.25
N ALA A 64 -16.17 0.38 -30.92
CA ALA A 64 -15.49 1.39 -30.11
C ALA A 64 -14.08 1.64 -30.68
N PRO A 65 -13.60 2.89 -30.73
CA PRO A 65 -12.24 3.19 -31.14
C PRO A 65 -11.25 2.33 -30.35
N PRO A 66 -10.18 1.80 -30.99
CA PRO A 66 -9.14 1.07 -30.27
C PRO A 66 -8.62 1.91 -29.10
N ALA A 67 -8.52 1.31 -27.91
CA ALA A 67 -7.85 1.94 -26.79
C ALA A 67 -6.45 2.42 -27.24
N PRO A 68 -5.99 3.62 -26.82
CA PRO A 68 -4.65 4.09 -27.15
C PRO A 68 -3.62 3.01 -26.80
N PRO A 69 -2.61 2.77 -27.66
CA PRO A 69 -1.57 1.80 -27.36
C PRO A 69 -0.95 2.15 -26.01
N LYS A 70 -0.93 1.18 -25.08
CA LYS A 70 -0.28 1.34 -23.78
C LYS A 70 1.15 1.84 -24.02
N PRO A 71 1.60 2.90 -23.33
CA PRO A 71 3.00 3.28 -23.36
C PRO A 71 3.86 2.04 -23.06
N LYS A 72 4.94 1.83 -23.83
CA LYS A 72 5.92 0.81 -23.49
C LYS A 72 6.47 1.16 -22.11
N SER A 73 6.16 0.35 -21.10
CA SER A 73 6.65 0.57 -19.75
C SER A 73 8.17 0.38 -19.70
N CYS A 74 8.82 1.11 -18.80
CA CYS A 74 10.23 0.92 -18.57
C CYS A 74 10.51 -0.42 -17.89
N PRO A 75 11.72 -0.99 -18.09
CA PRO A 75 12.15 -2.17 -17.37
C PRO A 75 12.01 -1.97 -15.86
N THR A 76 11.65 -3.04 -15.15
CA THR A 76 11.52 -3.03 -13.68
C THR A 76 12.85 -3.26 -12.97
N ASP A 77 13.92 -3.52 -13.72
CA ASP A 77 15.28 -3.60 -13.19
C ASP A 77 15.85 -2.21 -13.00
N LEU A 78 16.21 -1.92 -11.77
CA LEU A 78 16.72 -0.62 -11.34
C LEU A 78 18.20 -0.52 -11.68
N LEU A 79 18.52 -0.30 -12.95
CA LEU A 79 19.91 -0.12 -13.37
C LEU A 79 20.44 1.24 -12.88
N PRO A 80 21.71 1.32 -12.45
CA PRO A 80 22.32 2.58 -12.03
C PRO A 80 22.08 3.69 -13.05
N HIS A 81 21.78 4.90 -12.56
CA HIS A 81 21.48 6.10 -13.35
C HIS A 81 20.16 6.10 -14.16
N LEU A 82 19.39 5.02 -14.17
CA LEU A 82 18.09 4.97 -14.85
C LEU A 82 16.89 5.17 -13.92
N PHE A 83 17.12 5.29 -12.62
CA PHE A 83 16.08 5.53 -11.63
C PHE A 83 16.43 6.67 -10.68
N VAL A 84 15.41 7.23 -10.06
CA VAL A 84 15.54 8.16 -8.94
C VAL A 84 14.79 7.66 -7.71
N LEU A 85 15.39 7.91 -6.56
CA LEU A 85 14.79 7.75 -5.23
C LEU A 85 13.94 8.97 -4.88
N PRO A 86 12.95 8.83 -3.99
CA PRO A 86 12.31 9.99 -3.42
C PRO A 86 13.32 10.80 -2.60
N ASN A 87 13.30 12.12 -2.71
CA ASN A 87 14.12 13.01 -1.88
C ASN A 87 13.47 13.33 -0.53
N SER A 88 12.15 13.12 -0.43
CA SER A 88 11.37 13.26 0.80
C SER A 88 10.20 12.29 0.82
N ILE A 89 9.87 11.80 2.02
CA ILE A 89 8.72 10.94 2.30
C ILE A 89 7.95 11.55 3.47
N ILE A 90 6.73 12.00 3.23
CA ILE A 90 5.89 12.61 4.28
C ILE A 90 4.78 11.63 4.63
N ILE A 91 4.77 11.15 5.88
CA ILE A 91 3.65 10.39 6.43
C ILE A 91 2.57 11.40 6.86
N THR A 92 1.32 11.19 6.48
CA THR A 92 0.18 12.00 6.92
C THR A 92 -0.88 11.11 7.54
N SER A 93 -1.26 11.39 8.79
CA SER A 93 -2.35 10.68 9.47
C SER A 93 -3.72 11.15 8.98
N THR A 94 -4.76 10.36 9.24
CA THR A 94 -6.16 10.76 9.02
C THR A 94 -6.61 11.95 9.86
N SER A 95 -5.90 12.25 10.96
CA SER A 95 -6.10 13.46 11.76
C SER A 95 -5.40 14.71 11.17
N GLY A 96 -4.67 14.56 10.06
CA GLY A 96 -3.96 15.64 9.37
C GLY A 96 -2.58 15.95 9.94
N GLN A 97 -2.08 15.18 10.91
CA GLN A 97 -0.70 15.32 11.38
C GLN A 97 0.27 14.78 10.33
N ALA A 98 1.40 15.45 10.14
CA ALA A 98 2.39 15.07 9.15
C ALA A 98 3.79 14.93 9.78
N TRP A 99 4.53 13.93 9.32
CA TRP A 99 5.91 13.66 9.73
C TRP A 99 6.76 13.42 8.50
N GLU A 100 7.84 14.19 8.38
CA GLU A 100 8.82 14.00 7.32
C GLU A 100 9.84 12.94 7.73
N HIS A 101 10.05 11.99 6.83
CA HIS A 101 11.05 10.95 6.90
C HIS A 101 11.80 10.91 5.56
N GLN A 102 13.06 10.48 5.58
CA GLN A 102 13.82 10.34 4.34
C GLN A 102 13.60 8.98 3.67
N TYR A 103 13.39 7.94 4.46
CA TYR A 103 13.41 6.55 3.97
C TYR A 103 12.29 5.66 4.53
N LEU A 104 11.41 6.18 5.39
CA LEU A 104 10.44 5.37 6.14
C LEU A 104 9.00 5.75 5.79
N PRO A 105 8.42 5.21 4.71
CA PRO A 105 6.99 5.34 4.46
C PRO A 105 6.16 4.47 5.41
N SER A 106 4.94 4.94 5.67
CA SER A 106 3.86 4.20 6.33
C SER A 106 2.56 4.37 5.56
N MET A 107 1.93 3.25 5.21
CA MET A 107 0.63 3.17 4.56
C MET A 107 -0.23 2.21 5.36
N SER A 108 -1.17 2.76 6.13
CA SER A 108 -2.06 2.02 7.02
C SER A 108 -3.47 2.60 6.94
N PRO A 109 -4.48 2.01 7.60
CA PRO A 109 -5.82 2.60 7.64
C PRO A 109 -5.87 4.01 8.23
N THR A 110 -4.83 4.41 8.98
CA THR A 110 -4.72 5.71 9.63
C THR A 110 -3.63 6.61 9.06
N ASN A 111 -2.75 6.10 8.18
CA ASN A 111 -1.62 6.83 7.64
C ASN A 111 -1.50 6.65 6.12
N SER A 112 -1.12 7.72 5.43
CA SER A 112 -0.69 7.70 4.03
C SER A 112 0.74 8.21 3.92
N SER A 113 1.42 7.89 2.82
CA SER A 113 2.77 8.42 2.54
C SER A 113 2.78 9.17 1.22
N THR A 114 3.34 10.38 1.23
CA THR A 114 3.61 11.16 0.02
C THR A 114 5.11 11.11 -0.28
N PHE A 115 5.45 10.69 -1.49
CA PHE A 115 6.81 10.54 -1.99
C PHE A 115 7.09 11.64 -3.00
N THR A 116 8.11 12.46 -2.77
CA THR A 116 8.53 13.50 -3.73
C THR A 116 9.77 13.02 -4.47
N PHE A 117 9.72 13.02 -5.81
CA PHE A 117 10.81 12.60 -6.67
C PHE A 117 11.36 13.78 -7.47
N PRO A 118 12.69 14.04 -7.41
CA PRO A 118 13.33 15.01 -8.28
C PRO A 118 13.56 14.39 -9.66
N ILE A 119 12.71 14.70 -10.65
CA ILE A 119 12.84 14.14 -11.99
C ILE A 119 13.95 14.90 -12.75
N PRO A 120 15.03 14.24 -13.19
CA PRO A 120 16.13 14.91 -13.87
C PRO A 120 15.68 15.61 -15.15
N SER A 121 16.16 16.84 -15.40
CA SER A 121 15.87 17.56 -16.65
C SER A 121 16.38 16.81 -17.90
N SER A 122 17.42 15.99 -17.73
CA SER A 122 17.96 15.11 -18.79
C SER A 122 17.00 14.01 -19.25
N TRP A 123 15.87 13.82 -18.55
CA TRP A 123 14.82 12.88 -18.94
C TRP A 123 13.74 13.52 -19.82
N SER A 124 14.00 14.70 -20.38
CA SER A 124 13.15 15.31 -21.40
C SER A 124 12.92 14.33 -22.56
N ASP A 125 11.67 14.26 -23.03
CA ASP A 125 11.21 13.34 -24.08
C ASP A 125 11.38 11.83 -23.81
N LYS A 126 11.74 11.44 -22.58
CA LYS A 126 11.72 10.05 -22.15
C LYS A 126 10.34 9.61 -21.67
N THR A 127 10.15 8.30 -21.64
CA THR A 127 9.09 7.64 -20.89
C THR A 127 9.57 7.40 -19.46
N CYS A 128 8.75 7.77 -18.49
CA CYS A 128 8.94 7.44 -17.09
C CYS A 128 7.96 6.36 -16.68
N SER A 129 8.40 5.47 -15.80
CA SER A 129 7.53 4.51 -15.12
C SER A 129 7.65 4.65 -13.62
N LEU A 130 6.50 4.63 -12.93
CA LEU A 130 6.45 4.49 -11.48
C LEU A 130 6.47 2.99 -11.16
N ILE A 131 7.48 2.55 -10.43
CA ILE A 131 7.68 1.15 -10.09
C ILE A 131 7.68 0.98 -8.57
N PHE A 132 6.94 -0.01 -8.07
CA PHE A 132 7.02 -0.45 -6.68
C PHE A 132 7.68 -1.83 -6.62
N THR A 133 8.77 -1.96 -5.88
CA THR A 133 9.45 -3.24 -5.64
C THR A 133 9.12 -3.75 -4.25
N TRP A 134 8.70 -5.01 -4.19
CA TRP A 134 8.20 -5.65 -2.98
C TRP A 134 8.75 -7.07 -2.87
N PRO A 135 9.99 -7.23 -2.38
CA PRO A 135 10.61 -8.54 -2.23
C PRO A 135 10.09 -9.28 -1.00
N THR A 136 10.38 -10.57 -0.92
CA THR A 136 10.23 -11.33 0.32
C THR A 136 11.34 -10.98 1.31
N LYS A 137 11.05 -11.08 2.61
CA LYS A 137 12.02 -10.76 3.67
C LYS A 137 13.36 -11.48 3.54
N ASP A 138 13.35 -12.74 3.09
CA ASP A 138 14.58 -13.55 2.95
C ASP A 138 15.56 -13.02 1.89
N LYS A 139 15.09 -12.14 0.99
CA LYS A 139 15.93 -11.48 -0.01
C LYS A 139 16.51 -10.14 0.47
N LEU A 140 15.99 -9.59 1.56
CA LEU A 140 16.46 -8.32 2.11
C LEU A 140 17.71 -8.55 2.97
N GLN A 141 18.73 -7.72 2.74
CA GLN A 141 20.00 -7.80 3.46
C GLN A 141 20.20 -6.61 4.41
N THR A 142 19.80 -5.41 3.97
CA THR A 142 20.03 -4.14 4.66
C THR A 142 18.74 -3.43 5.05
N SER A 143 17.60 -4.02 4.72
CA SER A 143 16.27 -3.47 4.97
C SER A 143 15.35 -4.49 5.62
N ASP A 144 14.23 -4.02 6.17
CA ASP A 144 13.14 -4.85 6.68
C ASP A 144 11.82 -4.09 6.49
N TYR A 145 10.72 -4.81 6.66
CA TYR A 145 9.37 -4.25 6.63
C TYR A 145 8.47 -4.86 7.69
N TRP A 146 7.46 -4.10 8.08
CA TRP A 146 6.31 -4.58 8.82
C TRP A 146 5.11 -4.59 7.89
N VAL A 147 4.44 -5.72 7.76
CA VAL A 147 3.18 -5.84 7.03
C VAL A 147 2.17 -6.62 7.86
N SER A 148 0.94 -6.11 7.94
CA SER A 148 -0.18 -6.79 8.61
C SER A 148 -1.50 -6.38 7.97
N GLY A 149 -2.58 -7.08 8.32
CA GLY A 149 -3.90 -6.86 7.75
C GLY A 149 -4.05 -7.42 6.33
N GLU A 150 -5.27 -7.29 5.80
CA GLU A 150 -5.62 -7.70 4.44
C GLU A 150 -5.83 -6.48 3.54
N GLY A 151 -5.91 -6.71 2.22
CA GLY A 151 -6.18 -5.66 1.24
C GLY A 151 -4.96 -5.30 0.40
N SER A 152 -4.84 -4.02 0.08
CA SER A 152 -3.92 -3.52 -0.93
C SER A 152 -3.45 -2.10 -0.67
N LEU A 153 -2.32 -1.77 -1.28
CA LEU A 153 -1.77 -0.44 -1.36
C LEU A 153 -2.24 0.19 -2.66
N VAL A 154 -2.75 1.42 -2.61
CA VAL A 154 -3.11 2.18 -3.79
C VAL A 154 -2.13 3.34 -3.93
N PHE A 155 -1.59 3.49 -5.13
CA PHE A 155 -0.72 4.60 -5.48
C PHE A 155 -1.45 5.56 -6.40
N SER A 156 -1.31 6.86 -6.15
CA SER A 156 -1.95 7.92 -6.92
C SER A 156 -1.00 9.08 -7.20
N LYS A 157 -1.33 9.88 -8.22
CA LYS A 157 -0.74 11.19 -8.50
C LYS A 157 -1.87 12.19 -8.65
N ASP A 158 -1.83 13.29 -7.91
CA ASP A 158 -2.87 14.34 -7.92
C ASP A 158 -4.30 13.79 -7.73
N GLY A 159 -4.43 12.78 -6.87
CA GLY A 159 -5.70 12.09 -6.59
C GLY A 159 -6.15 11.08 -7.65
N GLN A 160 -5.45 10.98 -8.79
CA GLN A 160 -5.72 9.98 -9.82
C GLN A 160 -5.02 8.66 -9.50
N PRO A 161 -5.74 7.53 -9.43
CA PRO A 161 -5.15 6.23 -9.14
C PRO A 161 -4.26 5.78 -10.30
N LEU A 162 -3.07 5.30 -9.95
CA LEU A 162 -2.08 4.78 -10.89
C LEU A 162 -2.08 3.25 -10.90
N GLY A 163 -1.98 2.66 -9.71
CA GLY A 163 -1.94 1.22 -9.57
C GLY A 163 -2.22 0.75 -8.14
N GLU A 164 -2.48 -0.54 -8.02
CA GLU A 164 -2.80 -1.20 -6.76
C GLU A 164 -1.89 -2.42 -6.57
N VAL A 165 -1.36 -2.61 -5.37
CA VAL A 165 -0.45 -3.71 -5.02
C VAL A 165 -1.00 -4.45 -3.82
N LYS A 166 -1.06 -5.79 -3.89
CA LYS A 166 -1.43 -6.62 -2.74
C LYS A 166 -0.16 -7.12 -2.06
N PRO A 167 0.14 -6.72 -0.80
CA PRO A 167 1.37 -7.13 -0.14
C PRO A 167 1.52 -8.65 0.09
N ALA A 168 0.42 -9.41 -0.01
CA ALA A 168 0.44 -10.87 -0.04
C ALA A 168 1.19 -11.46 -1.25
N VAL A 169 1.44 -10.67 -2.30
CA VAL A 169 2.14 -11.09 -3.52
C VAL A 169 3.45 -10.30 -3.64
N PRO A 170 4.61 -10.91 -3.40
CA PRO A 170 5.91 -10.31 -3.70
C PRO A 170 6.08 -10.06 -5.21
N GLY A 171 6.84 -9.04 -5.59
CA GLY A 171 7.15 -8.77 -6.99
C GLY A 171 7.63 -7.35 -7.28
N LYS A 172 7.75 -7.06 -8.57
CA LYS A 172 8.00 -5.71 -9.09
C LYS A 172 6.78 -5.26 -9.88
N TYR A 173 6.25 -4.10 -9.53
CA TYR A 173 4.97 -3.61 -10.02
C TYR A 173 5.17 -2.33 -10.80
N VAL A 174 4.83 -2.32 -12.10
CA VAL A 174 4.70 -1.07 -12.86
C VAL A 174 3.33 -0.49 -12.54
N LEU A 175 3.31 0.62 -11.82
CA LEU A 175 2.11 1.32 -11.39
C LEU A 175 1.63 2.31 -12.47
N TRP A 176 2.55 2.91 -13.20
CA TRP A 176 2.23 3.86 -14.26
C TRP A 176 3.38 3.96 -15.25
N SER A 177 3.07 4.31 -16.49
CA SER A 177 4.04 4.69 -17.51
C SER A 177 3.50 5.83 -18.36
N GLY A 178 4.34 6.81 -18.68
CA GLY A 178 3.97 7.95 -19.51
C GLY A 178 5.16 8.89 -19.73
N LYS A 179 4.92 10.09 -20.28
CA LYS A 179 6.00 11.07 -20.46
C LYS A 179 6.59 11.51 -19.12
N CYS A 180 7.91 11.65 -19.06
CA CYS A 180 8.57 12.20 -17.87
C CYS A 180 8.23 13.68 -17.67
N ASP A 181 7.92 14.08 -16.43
CA ASP A 181 7.85 15.49 -16.01
C ASP A 181 9.28 16.01 -15.73
N ALA A 182 10.12 16.05 -16.77
CA ALA A 182 11.54 16.34 -16.63
C ALA A 182 11.81 17.72 -16.01
N GLY A 183 12.72 17.77 -15.04
CA GLY A 183 13.11 18.98 -14.32
C GLY A 183 12.15 19.40 -13.21
N MET A 184 11.11 18.61 -12.94
CA MET A 184 10.10 18.88 -11.92
C MET A 184 10.28 17.99 -10.69
N GLU A 185 9.74 18.45 -9.56
CA GLU A 185 9.46 17.57 -8.43
C GLU A 185 8.06 16.97 -8.57
N VAL A 186 7.98 15.64 -8.64
CA VAL A 186 6.71 14.94 -8.80
C VAL A 186 6.34 14.24 -7.50
N LYS A 187 5.08 14.40 -7.07
CA LYS A 187 4.56 13.80 -5.85
C LYS A 187 3.65 12.63 -6.17
N TYR A 188 3.90 11.50 -5.52
CA TYR A 188 3.03 10.33 -5.55
C TYR A 188 2.55 10.03 -4.14
N LYS A 189 1.30 9.61 -4.00
CA LYS A 189 0.71 9.24 -2.71
C LYS A 189 0.48 7.73 -2.68
N GLY A 190 0.90 7.07 -1.60
CA GLY A 190 0.59 5.69 -1.27
C GLY A 190 -0.38 5.62 -0.10
N GLU A 191 -1.39 4.77 -0.20
CA GLU A 191 -2.48 4.65 0.78
C GLU A 191 -2.86 3.18 1.00
N SER A 192 -3.36 2.88 2.20
CA SER A 192 -3.99 1.58 2.47
C SER A 192 -5.42 1.54 1.96
N LYS A 193 -5.79 0.40 1.38
CA LYS A 193 -7.16 0.06 0.99
C LYS A 193 -7.49 -1.33 1.51
N GLY A 194 -8.62 -1.46 2.21
CA GLY A 194 -9.08 -2.76 2.72
C GLY A 194 -8.41 -3.24 4.01
N GLY A 195 -7.58 -2.43 4.68
CA GLY A 195 -7.11 -2.71 6.03
C GLY A 195 -5.60 -3.00 6.17
N VAL A 196 -4.84 -2.97 5.08
CA VAL A 196 -3.42 -3.30 5.12
C VAL A 196 -2.63 -2.25 5.87
N ASP A 197 -1.68 -2.66 6.72
CA ASP A 197 -0.72 -1.78 7.38
C ASP A 197 0.68 -2.20 6.95
N LEU A 198 1.32 -1.32 6.18
CA LEU A 198 2.67 -1.48 5.68
C LEU A 198 3.56 -0.34 6.18
N ARG A 199 4.72 -0.72 6.70
CA ARG A 199 5.88 0.15 6.91
C ARG A 199 7.12 -0.56 6.37
N TYR A 200 7.97 0.14 5.64
CA TYR A 200 9.22 -0.42 5.15
C TYR A 200 10.31 0.65 5.14
N PHE A 201 11.56 0.24 5.01
CA PHE A 201 12.68 1.14 4.76
C PHE A 201 13.00 1.14 3.25
N GLN A 202 12.87 2.30 2.60
CA GLN A 202 13.18 2.51 1.19
C GLN A 202 14.67 2.23 0.96
N ASP A 203 14.95 1.12 0.27
CA ASP A 203 16.32 0.65 0.09
C ASP A 203 16.50 0.03 -1.30
N TYR A 204 17.63 0.36 -1.93
CA TYR A 204 18.01 -0.16 -3.23
C TYR A 204 18.86 -1.44 -3.14
N ASN A 205 19.50 -1.70 -1.99
CA ASN A 205 20.57 -2.68 -1.89
C ASN A 205 20.09 -4.09 -1.46
N PRO A 206 20.74 -5.14 -2.00
CA PRO A 206 20.81 -5.46 -3.43
C PRO A 206 19.47 -5.92 -4.03
N GLU A 207 18.51 -6.32 -3.19
CA GLU A 207 17.13 -6.56 -3.61
C GLU A 207 16.30 -5.33 -3.20
N PRO A 208 15.89 -4.48 -4.16
CA PRO A 208 15.28 -3.20 -3.85
C PRO A 208 13.89 -3.38 -3.24
N ILE A 209 13.58 -2.57 -2.24
CA ILE A 209 12.25 -2.41 -1.66
C ILE A 209 11.86 -0.94 -1.66
N GLY A 210 10.72 -0.64 -2.27
CA GLY A 210 10.13 0.70 -2.23
C GLY A 210 9.64 1.21 -3.57
N LEU A 211 9.49 2.54 -3.65
CA LEU A 211 8.92 3.23 -4.79
C LEU A 211 10.01 3.97 -5.60
N TRP A 212 9.93 3.88 -6.92
CA TRP A 212 10.96 4.35 -7.85
C TRP A 212 10.33 5.02 -9.06
N VAL A 213 10.97 6.07 -9.57
CA VAL A 213 10.71 6.53 -10.94
C VAL A 213 11.87 6.10 -11.81
N VAL A 214 11.58 5.39 -12.89
CA VAL A 214 12.56 4.85 -13.84
C VAL A 214 12.31 5.45 -15.20
N ALA A 215 13.36 5.88 -15.90
CA ALA A 215 13.27 6.38 -17.26
C ALA A 215 13.80 5.42 -18.32
N CYS A 216 13.14 5.47 -19.47
CA CYS A 216 13.49 4.83 -20.73
C CYS A 216 13.04 5.78 -21.85
#